data_AF-A0A6H1ZDD5-F1
#
_entry.id   AF-A0A6H1ZDD5-F1
#
_cell.length_a   1.000
_cell.length_b   1.000
_cell.length_c   1.000
_cell.angle_alpha   90.00
_cell.angle_beta   90.00
_cell.angle_gamma   90.00
#
_symmetry.space_group_name_H-M   'P 1'
#
loop_
_entity.id
_entity.type
_entity.pdbx_description
1 polymer ?
#
loop_
_entity_poly.entity_id
_entity_poly.type
_entity_poly.pdbx_seq_one_letter_code
_entity_poly.pdbx_strand_id
1 'polypeptide(L)'
;MGVQSTRHITRECAKSRIKEISILFQEKNYRKIEEQTYESIVDLQEFVDNWNLVDISKIENWTDKMLGNFIDKPFFRHSMFDNYLISD
;
A
#
# COMPACT_ATOMS: atom_id res chain seq x y z
N MET A 1 -11.45 18.83 -14.50
CA MET A 1 -10.15 18.14 -14.35
C MET A 1 -9.88 18.05 -12.87
N GLY A 2 -10.07 16.87 -12.27
CA GLY A 2 -9.84 16.67 -10.84
C GLY A 2 -8.35 16.82 -10.54
N VAL A 3 -7.99 17.74 -9.66
CA VAL A 3 -6.61 17.89 -9.20
C VAL A 3 -6.24 16.58 -8.50
N GLN A 4 -5.33 15.80 -9.09
CA GLN A 4 -4.74 14.65 -8.41
C GLN A 4 -4.08 15.19 -7.13
N SER A 5 -4.60 14.79 -5.98
CA SER A 5 -4.06 15.24 -4.70
C SER A 5 -2.82 14.42 -4.43
N THR A 6 -1.64 15.05 -4.48
CA THR A 6 -0.41 14.37 -4.07
C THR A 6 -0.29 14.54 -2.57
N ARG A 7 -0.43 13.45 -1.81
CA ARG A 7 -0.27 13.44 -0.36
C ARG A 7 1.20 13.28 -0.01
N HIS A 8 1.69 14.19 0.80
CA HIS A 8 2.99 14.09 1.43
C HIS A 8 2.89 13.15 2.64
N ILE A 9 3.68 12.09 2.65
CA ILE A 9 3.74 11.14 3.76
C ILE A 9 5.19 10.93 4.20
N THR A 10 5.39 10.70 5.50
CA THR A 10 6.72 10.39 6.04
C THR A 10 7.13 8.97 5.71
N ARG A 11 8.44 8.70 5.74
CA ARG A 11 8.98 7.34 5.57
C ARG A 11 8.41 6.36 6.60
N GLU A 12 8.20 6.80 7.83
CA GLU A 12 7.61 5.97 8.89
C GLU A 12 6.15 5.63 8.61
N CYS A 13 5.36 6.60 8.15
CA CYS A 13 3.97 6.38 7.77
C CYS A 13 3.87 5.36 6.63
N ALA A 14 4.71 5.52 5.60
CA ALA A 14 4.86 4.59 4.49
C ALA A 14 5.14 3.15 4.97
N LYS A 15 6.18 2.99 5.82
CA LYS A 15 6.57 1.69 6.37
C LYS A 15 5.45 1.06 7.21
N SER A 16 4.82 1.84 8.09
CA SER A 16 3.75 1.38 8.96
C SER A 16 2.56 0.84 8.15
N ARG A 17 2.13 1.60 7.13
CA ARG A 17 1.01 1.22 6.27
C ARG A 17 1.31 -0.03 5.45
N ILE A 18 2.50 -0.13 4.86
CA ILE A 18 2.91 -1.33 4.13
C ILE A 18 2.95 -2.54 5.06
N LYS A 19 3.44 -2.37 6.30
CA LYS A 19 3.50 -3.44 7.29
C LYS A 19 2.11 -3.92 7.70
N GLU A 20 1.19 -3.00 7.99
CA GLU A 20 -0.20 -3.32 8.35
C GLU A 20 -0.89 -4.12 7.24
N ILE A 21 -0.83 -3.63 6.00
CA ILE A 21 -1.44 -4.31 4.85
C ILE A 21 -0.76 -5.67 4.58
N SER A 22 0.56 -5.77 4.74
CA SER A 22 1.28 -7.03 4.56
C SER A 22 0.87 -8.09 5.59
N ILE A 23 0.57 -7.70 6.83
CA ILE A 23 0.01 -8.61 7.85
C ILE A 23 -1.38 -9.06 7.44
N LEU A 24 -2.24 -8.16 6.97
CA LEU A 24 -3.58 -8.51 6.49
C LEU A 24 -3.54 -9.49 5.31
N PHE A 25 -2.56 -9.35 4.40
CA PHE A 25 -2.32 -10.30 3.32
C PHE A 25 -1.91 -11.69 3.84
N GLN A 26 -1.03 -11.76 4.85
CA GLN A 26 -0.64 -13.02 5.49
C GLN A 26 -1.81 -13.71 6.19
N GLU A 27 -2.68 -12.93 6.86
CA GLU A 27 -3.89 -13.42 7.51
C GLU A 27 -5.03 -13.74 6.52
N LYS A 28 -4.84 -13.47 5.22
CA LYS A 28 -5.87 -13.55 4.18
C LYS A 28 -7.16 -12.81 4.58
N ASN A 29 -7.03 -11.66 5.23
CA ASN A 29 -8.15 -10.88 5.73
C ASN A 29 -8.71 -9.94 4.65
N TYR A 30 -9.39 -10.54 3.66
CA TYR A 30 -9.90 -9.83 2.48
C TYR A 30 -10.74 -8.59 2.82
N ARG A 31 -11.62 -8.71 3.82
CA ARG A 31 -12.53 -7.62 4.21
C ARG A 31 -11.77 -6.38 4.69
N LYS A 32 -10.75 -6.56 5.53
CA LYS A 32 -9.93 -5.43 5.99
C LYS A 32 -9.05 -4.85 4.89
N ILE A 33 -8.58 -5.68 3.96
CA ILE A 33 -7.81 -5.21 2.80
C ILE A 33 -8.70 -4.34 1.90
N GLU A 34 -9.95 -4.75 1.69
CA GLU A 34 -10.95 -3.96 0.95
C GLU A 34 -11.25 -2.64 1.66
N GLU A 35 -11.32 -2.61 3.00
CA GLU A 35 -11.48 -1.34 3.75
C GLU A 35 -10.27 -0.40 3.64
N GLN A 36 -9.08 -0.91 3.29
CA GLN A 36 -7.86 -0.10 3.15
C GLN A 36 -7.72 0.54 1.77
N THR A 37 -8.51 0.10 0.78
CA THR A 37 -8.52 0.64 -0.58
C THR A 37 -9.93 1.06 -0.98
N TYR A 38 -10.06 2.20 -1.66
CA TYR A 38 -11.34 2.62 -2.24
C TYR A 38 -11.51 2.14 -3.68
N GLU A 39 -10.52 1.43 -4.21
CA GLU A 39 -10.58 0.86 -5.55
C GLU A 39 -11.40 -0.43 -5.53
N SER A 40 -12.50 -0.46 -6.29
CA SER A 40 -13.21 -1.71 -6.58
C SER A 40 -12.32 -2.56 -7.49
N ILE A 41 -11.51 -3.41 -6.88
CA ILE A 41 -10.64 -4.32 -7.60
C ILE A 41 -11.44 -5.59 -7.85
N VAL A 42 -11.61 -5.91 -9.14
CA VAL A 42 -12.41 -7.04 -9.61
C VAL A 42 -11.87 -8.38 -9.07
N ASP A 43 -10.57 -8.47 -8.75
CA ASP A 43 -9.91 -9.70 -8.29
C ASP A 43 -8.96 -9.48 -7.08
N LEU A 44 -9.47 -8.93 -5.97
CA LEU A 44 -8.73 -8.82 -4.69
C LEU A 44 -8.13 -10.17 -4.28
N GLN A 45 -8.89 -11.26 -4.45
CA GLN A 45 -8.46 -12.60 -4.06
C GLN A 45 -7.25 -13.08 -4.87
N GLU A 46 -7.27 -12.89 -6.19
CA GLU A 46 -6.14 -13.24 -7.06
C GLU A 46 -4.89 -12.42 -6.69
N PHE A 47 -5.07 -11.14 -6.36
CA PHE A 47 -3.94 -10.31 -5.92
C PHE A 47 -3.35 -10.80 -4.60
N VAL A 48 -4.18 -11.11 -3.61
CA VAL A 48 -3.75 -11.65 -2.30
C VAL A 48 -3.01 -12.97 -2.49
N ASP A 49 -3.55 -13.87 -3.32
CA ASP A 49 -2.97 -15.20 -3.53
C ASP A 49 -1.66 -15.15 -4.36
N ASN A 50 -1.50 -14.17 -5.26
CA ASN A 50 -0.26 -13.92 -6.00
C ASN A 50 0.71 -12.96 -5.30
N TRP A 51 0.31 -12.36 -4.17
CA TRP A 51 1.16 -11.43 -3.44
C TRP A 51 2.32 -12.20 -2.79
N ASN A 52 3.44 -12.25 -3.51
CA ASN A 52 4.67 -12.83 -2.99
C ASN A 52 5.11 -12.05 -1.75
N LEU A 53 5.16 -12.76 -0.63
CA LEU A 53 5.52 -12.33 0.72
C LEU A 53 6.58 -11.22 0.68
N VAL A 54 6.11 -9.97 0.79
CA VAL A 54 6.96 -8.86 1.17
C VAL A 54 7.66 -9.25 2.45
N ASP A 55 9.00 -9.25 2.43
CA ASP A 55 9.79 -9.56 3.61
C ASP A 55 9.69 -8.37 4.59
N ILE A 56 8.66 -8.43 5.44
CA ILE A 56 8.33 -7.40 6.44
C ILE A 56 9.54 -7.16 7.36
N SER A 57 10.39 -8.18 7.59
CA SER A 57 11.58 -8.06 8.44
C SER A 57 12.61 -7.07 7.90
N LYS A 58 12.60 -6.80 6.58
CA LYS A 58 13.53 -5.89 5.91
C LYS A 58 12.92 -4.54 5.56
N ILE A 59 11.67 -4.28 5.95
CA ILE A 59 10.96 -3.04 5.59
C ILE A 59 11.67 -1.78 6.11
N GLU A 60 12.41 -1.89 7.21
CA GLU A 60 13.18 -0.79 7.76
C GLU A 60 14.32 -0.33 6.85
N ASN A 61 14.85 -1.25 6.03
CA ASN A 61 15.93 -0.98 5.07
C ASN A 61 15.42 -0.48 3.71
N TRP A 62 14.11 -0.28 3.55
CA TRP A 62 13.55 0.20 2.30
C TRP A 62 13.87 1.68 2.07
N THR A 63 14.29 1.98 0.84
CA THR A 63 14.56 3.34 0.39
C THR A 63 13.27 4.07 0.01
N ASP A 64 13.31 5.40 -0.07
CA ASP A 64 12.14 6.22 -0.46
C ASP A 64 11.61 5.83 -1.84
N LYS A 65 12.51 5.49 -2.78
CA LYS A 65 12.11 5.01 -4.11
C LYS A 65 11.36 3.67 -4.04
N MET A 66 11.81 2.75 -3.19
CA MET A 66 11.11 1.47 -2.98
C MET A 66 9.74 1.71 -2.35
N LEU A 67 9.69 2.51 -1.29
CA LEU A 67 8.44 2.82 -0.59
C LEU A 67 7.44 3.53 -1.52
N GLY A 68 7.89 4.51 -2.32
CA GLY A 68 7.05 5.18 -3.30
C GLY A 68 6.43 4.21 -4.31
N ASN A 69 7.26 3.36 -4.92
CA ASN A 69 6.79 2.33 -5.85
C ASN A 69 5.80 1.34 -5.22
N PHE A 70 5.95 1.02 -3.93
CA PHE A 70 5.05 0.11 -3.23
C PHE A 70 3.72 0.76 -2.84
N ILE A 71 3.77 2.00 -2.35
CA ILE A 71 2.57 2.76 -2.00
C ILE A 71 1.73 3.10 -3.22
N ASP A 72 2.38 3.19 -4.38
CA ASP A 72 1.70 3.35 -5.66
C ASP A 72 0.87 2.13 -6.11
N LYS A 73 0.91 1.03 -5.38
CA LYS A 73 0.05 -0.12 -5.67
C LYS A 73 -1.36 0.09 -5.12
N PRO A 74 -2.42 -0.38 -5.81
CA PRO A 74 -3.83 -0.12 -5.48
C PRO A 74 -4.25 -0.37 -4.01
N PHE A 75 -3.67 -1.39 -3.37
CA PHE A 75 -4.00 -1.75 -1.98
C PHE A 75 -3.34 -0.87 -0.93
N PHE A 76 -2.23 -0.23 -1.28
CA PHE A 76 -1.50 0.66 -0.40
C PHE A 76 -1.97 2.10 -0.57
N ARG A 77 -2.57 2.41 -1.72
CA ARG A 77 -3.28 3.66 -1.97
C ARG A 77 -4.62 3.70 -1.25
N HIS A 78 -4.95 4.87 -0.72
CA HIS A 78 -6.23 5.13 -0.07
C HIS A 78 -7.28 5.69 -1.06
N SER A 79 -6.96 5.95 -2.33
CA SER A 79 -7.91 6.52 -3.30
C SER A 79 -7.38 6.42 -4.74
N MET A 80 -8.29 6.36 -5.73
CA MET A 80 -7.96 6.48 -7.17
C MET A 80 -7.27 7.80 -7.56
N PHE A 81 -7.28 8.80 -6.67
CA PHE A 81 -6.72 10.13 -6.92
C PHE A 81 -5.55 10.49 -6.01
N ASP A 82 -5.19 9.63 -5.05
CA ASP A 82 -4.09 9.89 -4.13
C ASP A 82 -2.78 9.36 -4.73
N ASN A 83 -1.92 10.30 -5.13
CA ASN A 83 -0.51 10.00 -5.37
C ASN A 83 0.24 10.25 -4.06
N TYR A 84 1.27 9.46 -3.77
CA TYR A 84 2.06 9.65 -2.56
C TYR A 84 3.44 10.19 -2.91
N LEU A 85 3.80 11.30 -2.27
CA LEU A 85 5.18 11.77 -2.24
C LEU A 85 5.75 11.45 -0.87
N ILE A 86 6.82 10.67 -0.84
CA ILE A 86 7.55 10.45 0.41
C ILE A 86 8.45 11.65 0.63
N SER A 87 8.18 12.36 1.71
CA SER A 87 8.93 13.53 2.13
C SER A 87 9.30 13.36 3.60
N ASP A 88 10.59 13.49 3.88
CA ASP A 88 11.19 13.51 5.21
C ASP A 88 11.53 14.96 5.58
#